data_AF-A0A358EIT4-F1
#
_entry.id   AF-A0A358EIT4-F1
#
_cell.length_a   1.000
_cell.length_b   1.000
_cell.length_c   1.000
_cell.angle_alpha   90.00
_cell.angle_beta   90.00
_cell.angle_gamma   90.00
#
_symmetry.space_group_name_H-M   'P 1'
#
loop_
_entity.id
_entity.type
_entity.pdbx_description
1 polymer ?
#
loop_
_entity_poly.entity_id
_entity_poly.type
_entity_poly.pdbx_seq_one_letter_code
_entity_poly.pdbx_strand_id
1 'polypeptide(L)' 'MQKWEYKVVKRGDISQTKLNELGAEGWELLPVVLPQCNIPNSFDEIEVEVVLRRPLAN' A
#
# COMPACT_ATOMS: atom_id res chain seq x y z
N MET A 1 -0.98 -0.93 -24.27
CA MET A 1 -1.50 -1.15 -22.91
C MET A 1 -0.50 -0.57 -21.93
N GLN A 2 -0.94 0.28 -21.01
CA GLN A 2 -0.06 0.88 -20.00
C GLN A 2 0.41 -0.20 -19.01
N LYS A 3 1.71 -0.28 -18.76
CA LYS A 3 2.29 -1.16 -17.73
C LYS A 3 2.41 -0.41 -16.40
N TRP A 4 2.20 -1.12 -15.29
CA TRP A 4 2.17 -0.54 -13.94
C TRP A 4 3.10 -1.31 -13.01
N GLU A 5 3.76 -0.57 -12.13
CA GLU A 5 4.49 -1.11 -10.98
C GLU A 5 3.63 -0.95 -9.74
N TYR A 6 3.64 -1.93 -8.84
CA TYR A 6 2.84 -1.94 -7.61
C TYR A 6 3.74 -2.10 -6.39
N LYS A 7 3.33 -1.46 -5.29
CA LYS A 7 4.00 -1.54 -3.98
C LYS A 7 2.93 -1.74 -2.91
N VAL A 8 3.11 -2.76 -2.06
CA VAL A 8 2.24 -3.02 -0.90
C VAL A 8 3.01 -2.63 0.35
N VAL A 9 2.39 -1.85 1.23
CA VAL A 9 3.01 -1.37 2.48
C VAL A 9 2.04 -1.60 3.63
N LYS A 10 2.53 -2.09 4.76
CA LYS A 10 1.73 -2.19 5.98
C LYS A 10 1.41 -0.78 6.51
N ARG A 11 0.17 -0.55 6.92
CA ARG A 11 -0.27 0.74 7.47
C ARG A 11 0.46 1.10 8.75
N GLY A 12 0.79 0.11 9.59
CA GLY A 12 1.58 0.33 10.80
C GLY A 12 2.98 0.87 10.53
N ASP A 13 3.55 0.54 9.37
CA ASP A 13 4.93 0.88 9.00
C ASP A 13 5.04 2.17 8.16
N ILE A 14 3.92 2.82 7.83
CA ILE A 14 3.91 3.98 6.93
C ILE A 14 3.51 5.28 7.64
N SER A 15 4.41 6.27 7.60
CA SER A 15 4.16 7.62 8.12
C SER A 15 3.66 8.56 7.01
N GLN A 16 3.06 9.68 7.40
CA GLN A 16 2.66 10.74 6.46
C GLN A 16 3.85 11.26 5.65
N THR A 17 5.01 11.45 6.28
CA THR A 17 6.24 11.87 5.59
C THR A 17 6.62 10.87 4.51
N LYS A 18 6.55 9.56 4.81
CA LYS A 18 6.88 8.53 3.83
C LYS A 18 5.89 8.50 2.66
N LEU A 19 4.60 8.72 2.93
CA LEU A 19 3.58 8.85 1.87
C LEU A 19 3.86 10.05 0.96
N ASN A 20 4.27 11.19 1.51
CA ASN A 20 4.59 12.38 0.73
C ASN A 20 5.83 12.15 -0.16
N GLU A 21 6.87 11.48 0.36
CA GLU A 21 8.04 11.08 -0.44
C GLU A 21 7.64 10.18 -1.61
N LEU A 22 6.81 9.16 -1.35
CA LEU A 22 6.31 8.26 -2.39
C LEU A 22 5.48 8.99 -3.43
N GLY A 23 4.62 9.93 -3.00
CA GLY A 23 3.87 10.79 -3.91
C GLY A 23 4.78 11.65 -4.81
N ALA A 24 5.86 12.20 -4.25
CA ALA A 24 6.86 12.97 -5.01
C ALA A 24 7.65 12.08 -6.01
N GLU A 25 7.84 10.80 -5.70
CA GLU A 25 8.39 9.78 -6.60
C GLU A 25 7.41 9.30 -7.70
N GLY A 26 6.16 9.79 -7.69
CA GLY A 26 5.13 9.45 -8.66
C GLY A 26 4.29 8.21 -8.31
N TRP A 27 4.32 7.77 -7.04
CA TRP A 27 3.44 6.71 -6.56
C TRP A 27 2.06 7.26 -6.19
N GLU A 28 1.03 6.58 -6.69
CA GLU A 28 -0.37 6.87 -6.41
C GLU A 28 -0.93 5.84 -5.43
N LEU A 29 -1.64 6.29 -4.39
CA LEU A 29 -2.40 5.41 -3.50
C LEU A 29 -3.62 4.83 -4.24
N LEU A 30 -3.79 3.52 -4.17
CA LEU A 30 -5.01 2.85 -4.61
C LEU A 30 -6.03 2.84 -3.47
N PRO A 31 -7.33 2.99 -3.78
CA PRO A 31 -8.42 2.85 -2.81
C PRO A 31 -8.70 1.38 -2.50
N VAL A 32 -7.65 0.59 -2.27
CA VAL A 32 -7.74 -0.83 -1.96
C VAL A 32 -6.98 -1.05 -0.66
N VAL A 33 -7.73 -1.46 0.36
CA VAL A 33 -7.21 -2.00 1.60
C VAL A 33 -7.34 -3.51 1.51
N LEU A 34 -6.24 -4.23 1.67
CA LEU A 34 -6.30 -5.68 1.83
C LEU A 34 -6.47 -5.96 3.32
N PRO A 35 -7.64 -6.46 3.77
CA PRO A 35 -7.75 -7.03 5.09
C PRO A 35 -7.01 -8.36 5.07
N GLN A 36 -5.90 -8.49 5.80
CA GLN A 36 -5.41 -9.83 6.11
C GLN A 36 -6.49 -10.51 6.96
N CYS A 37 -7.02 -11.63 6.47
CA CYS A 37 -8.11 -12.34 7.11
C CYS A 37 -7.69 -12.83 8.50
N ASN A 38 -8.46 -12.40 9.51
CA ASN A 38 -8.41 -12.88 10.88
C ASN A 38 -8.28 -14.41 10.92
N ILE A 39 -7.15 -14.91 11.39
CA ILE A 39 -7.06 -16.29 11.88
C ILE A 39 -8.01 -16.38 13.08
N PRO A 40 -8.98 -17.31 13.12
CA PRO A 40 -9.87 -17.45 14.27
C PRO A 40 -9.07 -17.61 15.56
N ASN A 41 -9.34 -16.77 16.57
CA ASN A 41 -8.62 -16.64 17.86
C ASN A 41 -7.28 -15.89 17.85
N SER A 42 -6.85 -15.31 16.73
CA SER A 42 -5.82 -14.27 16.75
C SER A 42 -6.54 -12.91 16.88
N PHE A 43 -6.49 -12.35 18.09
CA PHE A 43 -6.84 -10.95 18.34
C PHE A 43 -5.68 -10.02 17.95
N ASP A 44 -4.66 -10.55 17.28
CA ASP A 44 -3.52 -9.78 16.83
C ASP A 44 -3.99 -8.91 15.67
N GLU A 45 -4.17 -7.64 15.99
CA GLU A 45 -4.28 -6.46 15.14
C GLU A 45 -4.49 -6.74 13.65
N ILE A 46 -5.65 -6.31 13.11
CA ILE A 46 -5.91 -6.32 11.67
C ILE A 46 -4.78 -5.52 10.99
N GLU A 47 -3.81 -6.23 10.42
CA GLU A 47 -2.75 -5.62 9.63
C GLU A 47 -3.36 -5.09 8.33
N VAL A 48 -3.64 -3.79 8.33
CA VAL A 48 -4.14 -3.07 7.15
C VAL A 48 -2.96 -2.84 6.21
N GLU A 49 -3.05 -3.33 4.98
CA GLU A 49 -2.08 -3.02 3.93
C GLU A 49 -2.62 -1.94 2.99
N VAL A 50 -1.75 -1.02 2.57
CA VAL A 50 -2.03 -0.02 1.54
C VAL A 50 -1.29 -0.39 0.26
N VAL A 51 -1.96 -0.21 -0.87
CA VAL A 51 -1.38 -0.48 -2.19
C VAL A 51 -1.10 0.84 -2.88
N LEU A 52 0.12 1.01 -3.40
CA LEU A 52 0.49 2.10 -4.28
C LEU A 52 0.82 1.56 -5.68
N ARG A 53 0.63 2.40 -6.69
CA ARG A 53 1.03 2.10 -8.08
C ARG A 53 1.73 3.27 -8.73
N ARG A 54 2.53 3.00 -9.76
CA ARG A 54 3.03 4.03 -10.68
C ARG A 54 3.15 3.50 -12.10
N PRO A 55 3.04 4.35 -13.13
CA PRO A 55 3.24 3.92 -14.51
C PRO A 55 4.70 3.49 -14.72
N LEU A 56 4.91 2.35 -15.37
CA LEU A 56 6.22 2.01 -15.91
C LEU A 56 6.45 2.87 -17.17
N ALA A 57 7.53 3.64 -17.18
CA ALA A 57 7.95 4.31 -18.41
C ALA A 57 8.20 3.26 -19.50
N ASN A 58 7.67 3.51 -20.70
CA ASN A 58 7.94 2.68 -21.88
C ASN A 58 9.38 2.88 -22.36
#